data_AF-A0A2M6W893-F1
#
_entry.id   AF-A0A2M6W893-F1
#
_cell.length_a   1.000
_cell.length_b   1.000
_cell.length_c   1.000
_cell.angle_alpha   90.00
_cell.angle_beta   90.00
_cell.angle_gamma   90.00
#
_symmetry.space_group_name_H-M   'P 1'
#
loop_
_entity.id
_entity.type
_entity.pdbx_description
1 polymer ?
#
loop_
_entity_poly.entity_id
_entity_poly.type
_entity_poly.pdbx_seq_one_letter_code
_entity_poly.pdbx_strand_id
1 'polypeptide(L)'
;MNIQKILKTVGSFIFILIIGSIVSASSASADESEAPDPPLAVEESSNVDIYFFHSVTCPHCKEERIFLDTLLDNDDRLVLHEFEVSGPEAKYLLYNLSNLDIDISAVPITFVGENLVYGYGNEHTTGKYIEELIQSEYESSSFNIVNEVIKLNGDVKFFSKEDLNLYQKAKSDFEIAQKQNNPQGQDKKSLAKNDSTSYANEVDLPFFGQINAKTLSLPILSILLGFVDGLNPCAMWALLFLISLLLGMQNRKRMWILGGAFILTSGLVYFLFMAA
;
A
#
# COMPACT_ATOMS: atom_id res chain seq x y z
N MET A 1 35.05 14.22 49.21
CA MET A 1 34.13 13.29 48.49
C MET A 1 34.83 12.82 47.24
N ASN A 2 35.03 11.51 47.07
CA ASN A 2 36.06 10.94 46.20
C ASN A 2 35.57 10.79 44.74
N ILE A 3 36.03 11.64 43.82
CA ILE A 3 35.59 11.72 42.41
C ILE A 3 35.75 10.38 41.67
N GLN A 4 36.76 9.58 42.05
CA GLN A 4 36.99 8.23 41.54
C GLN A 4 35.84 7.25 41.85
N LYS A 5 35.13 7.43 42.98
CA LYS A 5 33.95 6.60 43.30
C LYS A 5 32.75 7.01 42.44
N ILE A 6 32.57 8.30 42.18
CA ILE A 6 31.46 8.81 41.37
C ILE A 6 31.59 8.35 39.92
N LEU A 7 32.80 8.36 39.35
CA LEU A 7 33.02 7.92 37.97
C LEU A 7 32.74 6.42 37.77
N LYS A 8 33.09 5.58 38.76
CA LYS A 8 32.78 4.14 38.74
C LYS A 8 31.29 3.85 38.95
N THR A 9 30.63 4.59 39.84
CA THR A 9 29.20 4.41 40.08
C THR A 9 28.38 4.85 38.86
N VAL A 10 28.67 6.03 38.27
CA VAL A 10 27.95 6.52 37.09
C VAL A 10 28.22 5.64 35.85
N GLY A 11 29.45 5.16 35.66
CA GLY A 11 29.78 4.24 34.56
C GLY A 11 29.06 2.88 34.67
N SER A 12 28.90 2.36 35.89
CA SER A 12 28.18 1.10 36.12
C SER A 12 26.66 1.25 35.91
N PHE A 13 26.07 2.39 36.25
CA PHE A 13 24.64 2.65 36.04
C PHE A 13 24.30 2.87 34.55
N ILE A 14 25.18 3.51 33.78
CA ILE A 14 24.98 3.71 32.33
C ILE A 14 25.13 2.38 31.58
N PHE A 15 26.04 1.50 31.98
CA PHE A 15 26.20 0.17 31.39
C PHE A 15 24.99 -0.75 31.68
N ILE A 16 24.38 -0.64 32.86
CA ILE A 16 23.17 -1.38 33.24
C ILE A 16 21.93 -0.87 32.49
N LEU A 17 21.82 0.43 32.23
CA LEU A 17 20.69 1.01 31.47
C LEU A 17 20.73 0.64 29.97
N ILE A 18 21.93 0.50 29.38
CA ILE A 18 22.09 0.11 27.97
C ILE A 18 21.79 -1.39 27.75
N ILE A 19 22.08 -2.25 28.73
CA ILE A 19 21.76 -3.69 28.65
C ILE A 19 20.29 -3.97 29.04
N GLY A 20 19.72 -3.18 29.97
CA GLY A 20 18.34 -3.32 30.44
C GLY A 20 17.25 -2.98 29.41
N SER A 21 17.61 -2.41 28.26
CA SER A 21 16.65 -2.04 27.20
C SER A 21 16.45 -3.15 26.15
N ILE A 22 17.14 -4.30 26.27
CA ILE A 22 17.06 -5.41 25.29
C ILE A 22 16.25 -6.61 25.83
N VAL A 23 15.77 -6.61 27.09
CA VAL A 23 15.05 -7.75 27.70
C VAL A 23 13.65 -7.35 28.22
N SER A 24 12.83 -6.73 27.38
CA SER A 24 11.39 -6.58 27.63
C SER A 24 10.59 -6.62 26.33
N ALA A 25 10.57 -7.78 25.69
CA ALA A 25 9.51 -8.17 24.76
C ALA A 25 9.28 -9.69 24.88
N SER A 26 8.83 -10.12 26.05
CA SER A 26 8.18 -11.42 26.24
C SER A 26 7.30 -11.38 27.48
N SER A 27 6.01 -11.26 27.22
CA SER A 27 4.89 -11.74 28.04
C SER A 27 3.81 -12.04 26.99
N ALA A 28 3.57 -13.28 26.55
CA ALA A 28 3.21 -14.46 27.35
C ALA A 28 2.17 -14.09 28.40
N SER A 29 0.98 -13.72 27.95
CA SER A 29 -0.26 -13.85 28.72
C SER A 29 -0.95 -15.13 28.26
N ALA A 30 -0.72 -16.20 28.99
CA ALA A 30 -1.71 -17.26 29.13
C ALA A 30 -2.82 -16.69 30.02
N ASP A 31 -4.01 -16.54 29.46
CA ASP A 31 -5.24 -16.42 30.25
C ASP A 31 -6.13 -17.60 29.85
N GLU A 32 -6.55 -18.33 30.86
CA GLU A 32 -7.21 -19.63 30.79
C GLU A 32 -8.41 -19.53 31.75
N SER A 33 -9.56 -19.03 31.27
CA SER A 33 -10.88 -19.51 31.69
C SER A 33 -12.01 -18.91 30.86
N GLU A 34 -12.37 -19.57 29.76
CA GLU A 34 -13.77 -19.62 29.35
C GLU A 34 -14.05 -21.04 28.86
N ALA A 35 -15.14 -21.62 29.34
CA ALA A 35 -15.48 -23.02 29.15
C ALA A 35 -15.60 -23.37 27.66
N PRO A 36 -15.31 -24.63 27.25
CA PRO A 36 -15.43 -25.00 25.85
C PRO A 36 -16.91 -25.02 25.48
N ASP A 37 -17.32 -24.00 24.73
CA ASP A 37 -18.52 -24.11 23.91
C ASP A 37 -18.39 -25.37 23.03
N PRO A 38 -19.49 -26.11 22.81
CA PRO A 38 -19.47 -27.25 21.90
C PRO A 38 -18.91 -26.77 20.55
N PRO A 39 -17.97 -27.49 19.91
CA PRO A 39 -17.43 -27.07 18.64
C PRO A 39 -18.62 -26.94 17.68
N LEU A 40 -18.95 -25.70 17.32
CA LEU A 40 -19.72 -25.45 16.12
C LEU A 40 -18.89 -26.09 15.01
N ALA A 41 -19.45 -27.14 14.42
CA ALA A 41 -18.88 -27.80 13.27
C ALA A 41 -18.67 -26.73 12.19
N VAL A 42 -17.42 -26.27 12.07
CA VAL A 42 -16.97 -25.50 10.93
C VAL A 42 -16.85 -26.52 9.80
N GLU A 43 -17.79 -26.47 8.86
CA GLU A 43 -17.69 -27.19 7.60
C GLU A 43 -16.46 -26.65 6.86
N GLU A 44 -15.33 -27.34 7.04
CA GLU A 44 -14.08 -27.12 6.33
C GLU A 44 -14.22 -27.51 4.85
N SER A 45 -14.50 -26.53 4.00
CA SER A 45 -13.85 -26.34 2.69
C SER A 45 -14.48 -25.14 1.98
N SER A 46 -14.23 -23.91 2.46
CA SER A 46 -14.51 -22.74 1.63
C SER A 46 -13.41 -22.65 0.59
N ASN A 47 -13.78 -22.87 -0.67
CA ASN A 47 -12.89 -22.60 -1.79
C ASN A 47 -12.57 -21.10 -1.84
N VAL A 48 -11.36 -20.75 -2.21
CA VAL A 48 -10.93 -19.36 -2.39
C VAL A 48 -10.79 -19.10 -3.88
N ASP A 49 -11.68 -18.27 -4.42
CA ASP A 49 -11.64 -17.86 -5.81
C ASP A 49 -10.61 -16.75 -6.03
N ILE A 50 -9.69 -17.00 -6.96
CA ILE A 50 -8.67 -16.05 -7.41
C ILE A 50 -9.03 -15.63 -8.83
N TYR A 51 -9.24 -14.33 -9.08
CA TYR A 51 -9.52 -13.81 -10.42
C TYR A 51 -8.29 -13.13 -10.98
N PHE A 52 -7.69 -13.72 -12.01
CA PHE A 52 -6.46 -13.26 -12.62
C PHE A 52 -6.71 -12.69 -14.01
N PHE A 53 -6.59 -11.37 -14.15
CA PHE A 53 -6.71 -10.65 -15.41
C PHE A 53 -5.32 -10.38 -15.99
N HIS A 54 -5.07 -10.91 -17.17
CA HIS A 54 -3.74 -10.93 -17.75
C HIS A 54 -3.75 -10.66 -19.26
N SER A 55 -2.54 -10.46 -19.81
CA SER A 55 -2.34 -10.43 -21.26
C SER A 55 -1.26 -11.43 -21.66
N VAL A 56 -1.45 -12.16 -22.78
CA VAL A 56 -0.44 -13.08 -23.33
C VAL A 56 0.90 -12.38 -23.58
N THR A 57 0.89 -11.08 -23.91
CA THR A 57 2.11 -10.32 -24.24
C THR A 57 2.82 -9.71 -23.01
N CYS A 58 2.33 -9.95 -21.80
CA CYS A 58 2.82 -9.34 -20.56
C CYS A 58 3.82 -10.28 -19.83
N PRO A 59 5.10 -9.90 -19.68
CA PRO A 59 6.10 -10.73 -18.99
C PRO A 59 5.79 -11.00 -17.52
N HIS A 60 5.39 -9.97 -16.77
CA HIS A 60 5.06 -10.11 -15.35
C HIS A 60 3.83 -10.98 -15.11
N CYS A 61 2.88 -10.97 -16.04
CA CYS A 61 1.72 -11.86 -16.00
C CYS A 61 2.14 -13.32 -16.12
N LYS A 62 3.16 -13.62 -16.94
CA LYS A 62 3.71 -14.98 -17.05
C LYS A 62 4.37 -15.42 -15.74
N GLU A 63 5.11 -14.52 -15.09
CA GLU A 63 5.77 -14.80 -13.80
C GLU A 63 4.73 -15.06 -12.71
N GLU A 64 3.69 -14.22 -12.62
CA GLU A 64 2.58 -14.43 -11.68
C GLU A 64 1.83 -15.72 -11.96
N ARG A 65 1.56 -16.04 -13.23
CA ARG A 65 0.87 -17.28 -13.59
C ARG A 65 1.63 -18.52 -13.12
N ILE A 66 2.96 -18.53 -13.27
CA ILE A 66 3.82 -19.62 -12.78
C ILE A 66 3.75 -19.71 -11.25
N PHE A 67 3.80 -18.57 -10.57
CA PHE A 67 3.66 -18.53 -9.11
C PHE A 67 2.28 -19.06 -8.66
N LEU A 68 1.19 -18.63 -9.30
CA LEU A 68 -0.16 -19.12 -9.00
C LEU A 68 -0.29 -20.64 -9.25
N ASP A 69 0.36 -21.20 -10.29
CA ASP A 69 0.44 -22.65 -10.48
C ASP A 69 1.06 -23.34 -9.26
N THR A 70 2.15 -22.79 -8.72
CA THR A 70 2.77 -23.38 -7.51
C THR A 70 1.86 -23.34 -6.28
N LEU A 71 0.98 -22.34 -6.17
CA LEU A 71 0.00 -22.28 -5.08
C LEU A 71 -1.12 -23.31 -5.29
N LEU A 72 -1.65 -23.40 -6.52
CA LEU A 72 -2.70 -24.36 -6.88
C LEU A 72 -2.26 -25.81 -6.70
N ASP A 73 -0.98 -26.11 -6.98
CA ASP A 73 -0.41 -27.46 -6.77
C ASP A 73 -0.31 -27.84 -5.28
N ASN A 74 -0.30 -26.85 -4.38
CA ASN A 74 -0.15 -27.05 -2.94
C ASN A 74 -1.48 -26.97 -2.16
N ASP A 75 -2.52 -26.37 -2.74
CA ASP A 75 -3.82 -26.18 -2.08
C ASP A 75 -5.00 -26.36 -3.06
N ASP A 76 -5.65 -27.53 -2.98
CA ASP A 76 -6.81 -27.89 -3.80
C ASP A 76 -8.06 -27.01 -3.55
N ARG A 77 -8.05 -26.16 -2.51
CA ARG A 77 -9.16 -25.22 -2.21
C ARG A 77 -9.07 -23.95 -3.05
N LEU A 78 -7.93 -23.69 -3.68
CA LEU A 78 -7.74 -22.53 -4.54
C LEU A 78 -8.39 -22.76 -5.90
N VAL A 79 -9.21 -21.81 -6.35
CA VAL A 79 -9.85 -21.85 -7.66
C VAL A 79 -9.40 -20.64 -8.46
N LEU A 80 -8.55 -20.86 -9.45
CA LEU A 80 -8.07 -19.81 -10.35
C LEU A 80 -9.03 -19.62 -11.54
N HIS A 81 -9.53 -18.41 -11.69
CA HIS A 81 -10.27 -17.92 -12.85
C HIS A 81 -9.41 -16.95 -13.64
N GLU A 82 -8.92 -17.39 -14.81
CA GLU A 82 -7.99 -16.63 -15.64
C GLU A 82 -8.72 -15.96 -16.82
N PHE A 83 -8.49 -14.65 -17.02
CA PHE A 83 -9.15 -13.83 -18.04
C PHE A 83 -8.13 -13.05 -18.87
N GLU A 84 -8.05 -13.39 -20.15
CA GLU A 84 -7.30 -12.60 -21.12
C GLU A 84 -8.01 -11.28 -21.39
N VAL A 85 -7.38 -10.14 -21.07
CA VAL A 85 -7.99 -8.80 -21.14
C VAL A 85 -8.42 -8.38 -22.53
N SER A 86 -7.86 -8.98 -23.59
CA SER A 86 -8.33 -8.74 -24.95
C SER A 86 -9.68 -9.44 -25.27
N GLY A 87 -10.09 -10.42 -24.45
CA GLY A 87 -11.31 -11.19 -24.58
C GLY A 87 -12.59 -10.44 -24.18
N PRO A 88 -13.77 -10.90 -24.65
CA PRO A 88 -15.05 -10.24 -24.40
C PRO A 88 -15.50 -10.34 -22.93
N GLU A 89 -15.24 -11.47 -22.28
CA GLU A 89 -15.60 -11.72 -20.88
C GLU A 89 -14.81 -10.83 -19.92
N ALA A 90 -13.49 -10.78 -20.09
CA ALA A 90 -12.61 -9.89 -19.33
C ALA A 90 -13.05 -8.43 -19.47
N LYS A 91 -13.29 -7.96 -20.70
CA LYS A 91 -13.77 -6.59 -20.95
C LYS A 91 -15.07 -6.27 -20.23
N TYR A 92 -15.99 -7.23 -20.19
CA TYR A 92 -17.26 -7.06 -19.51
C TYR A 92 -17.09 -6.98 -17.99
N LEU A 93 -16.32 -7.89 -17.40
CA LEU A 93 -16.03 -7.90 -15.97
C LEU A 93 -15.29 -6.61 -15.54
N LEU A 94 -14.23 -6.25 -16.26
CA LEU A 94 -13.45 -5.04 -15.98
C LEU A 94 -14.28 -3.76 -16.17
N TYR A 95 -15.21 -3.71 -17.13
CA TYR A 95 -16.14 -2.58 -17.27
C TYR A 95 -17.03 -2.42 -16.04
N ASN A 96 -17.60 -3.52 -15.54
CA ASN A 96 -18.44 -3.48 -14.35
C ASN A 96 -17.64 -3.10 -13.09
N LEU A 97 -16.42 -3.62 -12.95
CA LEU A 97 -15.52 -3.29 -11.85
C LEU A 97 -15.04 -1.84 -11.90
N SER A 98 -14.81 -1.26 -13.09
CA SER A 98 -14.41 0.15 -13.25
C SER A 98 -15.48 1.14 -12.75
N ASN A 99 -16.76 0.74 -12.73
CA ASN A 99 -17.83 1.55 -12.15
C ASN A 99 -17.77 1.63 -10.61
N LEU A 100 -16.93 0.83 -9.97
CA LEU A 100 -16.71 0.80 -8.52
C LEU A 100 -15.51 1.67 -8.10
N ASP A 101 -15.06 2.60 -8.95
CA ASP A 101 -13.90 3.48 -8.73
C ASP A 101 -12.57 2.72 -8.61
N ILE A 102 -12.51 1.52 -9.20
CA ILE A 102 -11.31 0.70 -9.29
C ILE A 102 -10.56 1.05 -10.58
N ASP A 103 -9.29 1.45 -10.46
CA ASP A 103 -8.44 1.82 -11.60
C ASP A 103 -7.80 0.60 -12.27
N ILE A 104 -8.36 0.17 -13.39
CA ILE A 104 -7.98 -1.07 -14.10
C ILE A 104 -7.17 -0.73 -15.35
N SER A 105 -6.10 0.06 -15.18
CA SER A 105 -5.31 0.60 -16.30
C SER A 105 -4.13 -0.27 -16.75
N ALA A 106 -3.75 -1.30 -15.98
CA ALA A 106 -2.57 -2.14 -16.25
C ALA A 106 -2.86 -3.62 -15.98
N VAL A 107 -1.94 -4.50 -16.38
CA VAL A 107 -1.96 -5.94 -16.05
C VAL A 107 -0.56 -6.37 -15.57
N PRO A 108 -0.44 -7.43 -14.74
CA PRO A 108 -1.53 -8.26 -14.22
C PRO A 108 -2.38 -7.56 -13.15
N ILE A 109 -3.65 -7.98 -13.05
CA ILE A 109 -4.56 -7.60 -11.98
C ILE A 109 -5.13 -8.88 -11.37
N THR A 110 -5.00 -9.00 -10.05
CA THR A 110 -5.43 -10.20 -9.34
C THR A 110 -6.37 -9.82 -8.21
N PHE A 111 -7.53 -10.47 -8.15
CA PHE A 111 -8.46 -10.35 -7.03
C PHE A 111 -8.41 -11.61 -6.19
N VAL A 112 -8.29 -11.43 -4.88
CA VAL A 112 -8.38 -12.49 -3.87
C VAL A 112 -9.42 -12.04 -2.85
N GLY A 113 -10.59 -12.67 -2.88
CA GLY A 113 -11.73 -12.19 -2.08
C GLY A 113 -12.18 -10.78 -2.47
N GLU A 114 -12.22 -9.86 -1.50
CA GLU A 114 -12.49 -8.43 -1.72
C GLU A 114 -11.25 -7.62 -2.07
N ASN A 115 -10.07 -8.23 -1.96
CA ASN A 115 -8.79 -7.54 -2.10
C ASN A 115 -8.31 -7.53 -3.54
N LEU A 116 -7.70 -6.41 -3.93
CA LEU A 116 -7.19 -6.15 -5.27
C LEU A 116 -5.68 -5.96 -5.25
N VAL A 117 -4.99 -6.66 -6.15
CA VAL A 117 -3.53 -6.62 -6.33
C VAL A 117 -3.20 -6.14 -7.74
N TYR A 118 -2.30 -5.15 -7.81
CA TYR A 118 -1.83 -4.56 -9.08
C TYR A 118 -0.38 -4.93 -9.35
N GLY A 119 -0.14 -5.52 -10.52
CA GLY A 119 1.20 -5.89 -10.97
C GLY A 119 1.81 -7.03 -10.17
N TYR A 120 2.93 -7.56 -10.67
CA TYR A 120 3.65 -8.64 -10.01
C TYR A 120 5.16 -8.40 -10.05
N GLY A 121 5.78 -8.38 -8.88
CA GLY A 121 7.23 -8.22 -8.72
C GLY A 121 7.98 -9.55 -8.75
N ASN A 122 7.78 -10.37 -7.71
CA ASN A 122 8.33 -11.72 -7.56
C ASN A 122 7.64 -12.43 -6.39
N GLU A 123 8.00 -13.71 -6.19
CA GLU A 123 7.46 -14.57 -5.12
C GLU A 123 7.64 -13.98 -3.71
N HIS A 124 8.74 -13.26 -3.45
CA HIS A 124 9.04 -12.72 -2.11
C HIS A 124 8.40 -11.36 -1.82
N THR A 125 7.81 -10.71 -2.83
CA THR A 125 7.21 -9.37 -2.72
C THR A 125 5.71 -9.46 -2.93
N THR A 126 5.24 -9.28 -4.17
CA THR A 126 3.82 -9.42 -4.50
C THR A 126 3.31 -10.83 -4.27
N GLY A 127 4.12 -11.87 -4.57
CA GLY A 127 3.71 -13.26 -4.33
C GLY A 127 3.37 -13.52 -2.86
N LYS A 128 4.25 -13.11 -1.95
CA LYS A 128 4.01 -13.18 -0.51
C LYS A 128 2.76 -12.41 -0.08
N TYR A 129 2.52 -11.23 -0.67
CA TYR A 129 1.29 -10.48 -0.39
C TYR A 129 0.03 -11.23 -0.83
N ILE A 130 0.06 -11.89 -2.01
CA ILE A 130 -1.03 -12.74 -2.49
C ILE A 130 -1.27 -13.93 -1.55
N GLU A 131 -0.21 -14.57 -1.05
CA GLU A 131 -0.31 -15.64 -0.04
C GLU A 131 -0.96 -15.16 1.26
N GLU A 132 -0.57 -13.98 1.75
CA GLU A 132 -1.16 -13.38 2.95
C GLU A 132 -2.66 -13.09 2.77
N LEU A 133 -3.08 -12.63 1.58
CA LEU A 133 -4.49 -12.43 1.24
C LEU A 133 -5.25 -13.75 1.22
N ILE A 134 -4.71 -14.78 0.56
CA ILE A 134 -5.31 -16.12 0.52
C ILE A 134 -5.51 -16.67 1.94
N GLN A 135 -4.50 -16.51 2.80
CA GLN A 135 -4.59 -16.97 4.19
C GLN A 135 -5.71 -16.25 4.95
N SER A 136 -5.87 -14.93 4.74
CA SER A 136 -6.94 -14.17 5.38
C SER A 136 -8.35 -14.60 4.92
N GLU A 137 -8.50 -15.04 3.67
CA GLU A 137 -9.77 -15.55 3.14
C GLU A 137 -10.17 -16.90 3.76
N TYR A 138 -9.21 -17.71 4.22
CA TYR A 138 -9.53 -18.93 4.97
C TYR A 138 -10.02 -18.63 6.39
N GLU A 139 -9.60 -17.52 7.00
CA GLU A 139 -9.89 -17.16 8.39
C GLU A 139 -11.21 -16.39 8.53
N SER A 140 -11.59 -15.62 7.51
CA SER A 140 -12.90 -14.98 7.40
C SER A 140 -13.55 -15.41 6.10
N SER A 141 -14.64 -16.19 6.16
CA SER A 141 -15.49 -16.49 5.00
C SER A 141 -15.96 -15.17 4.37
N SER A 142 -15.25 -14.71 3.35
CA SER A 142 -15.39 -13.34 2.88
C SER A 142 -15.89 -13.25 1.44
N PHE A 143 -16.56 -12.14 1.23
CA PHE A 143 -17.22 -11.71 0.03
C PHE A 143 -16.20 -11.49 -1.09
N ASN A 144 -16.38 -12.17 -2.23
CA ASN A 144 -15.56 -11.91 -3.41
C ASN A 144 -16.31 -11.01 -4.39
N ILE A 145 -15.74 -9.84 -4.69
CA ILE A 145 -16.39 -8.80 -5.48
C ILE A 145 -16.67 -9.24 -6.92
N VAL A 146 -15.78 -10.05 -7.50
CA VAL A 146 -15.93 -10.56 -8.87
C VAL A 146 -16.98 -11.67 -8.91
N ASN A 147 -16.99 -12.53 -7.90
CA ASN A 147 -18.06 -13.51 -7.69
C ASN A 147 -19.43 -12.82 -7.60
N GLU A 148 -19.54 -11.69 -6.90
CA GLU A 148 -20.81 -10.96 -6.79
C GLU A 148 -21.25 -10.38 -8.14
N VAL A 149 -20.31 -9.80 -8.89
CA VAL A 149 -20.56 -9.36 -10.27
C VAL A 149 -21.00 -10.52 -11.16
N ILE A 150 -20.41 -11.71 -11.01
CA ILE A 150 -20.77 -12.90 -11.79
C ILE A 150 -22.14 -13.46 -11.38
N LYS A 151 -22.46 -13.53 -10.08
CA LYS A 151 -23.76 -13.99 -9.55
C LYS A 151 -24.91 -13.11 -10.03
N LEU A 152 -24.70 -11.80 -10.06
CA LEU A 152 -25.67 -10.86 -10.64
C LEU A 152 -25.95 -11.13 -12.13
N ASN A 153 -25.09 -11.87 -12.83
CA ASN A 153 -25.28 -12.23 -14.24
C ASN A 153 -25.96 -13.61 -14.44
N GLY A 154 -26.06 -14.44 -13.40
CA GLY A 154 -26.66 -15.78 -13.48
C GLY A 154 -28.18 -15.80 -13.73
N ASP A 155 -28.88 -14.75 -13.30
CA ASP A 155 -30.34 -14.56 -13.51
C ASP A 155 -30.67 -13.54 -14.61
N VAL A 156 -29.66 -12.98 -15.27
CA VAL A 156 -29.86 -11.94 -16.29
C VAL A 156 -30.02 -12.62 -17.65
N LYS A 157 -31.29 -12.88 -18.01
CA LYS A 157 -31.69 -12.79 -19.43
C LYS A 157 -31.11 -11.49 -19.98
N PHE A 158 -30.34 -11.60 -21.07
CA PHE A 158 -29.96 -10.52 -21.99
C PHE A 158 -30.74 -9.24 -21.70
N PHE A 159 -30.10 -8.24 -21.09
CA PHE A 159 -30.70 -6.92 -20.93
C PHE A 159 -31.18 -6.49 -22.33
N SER A 160 -32.50 -6.47 -22.51
CA SER A 160 -33.10 -6.00 -23.74
C SER A 160 -32.72 -4.52 -23.90
N LYS A 161 -32.73 -4.03 -25.14
CA LYS A 161 -32.66 -2.57 -25.37
C LYS A 161 -33.71 -1.81 -24.56
N GLU A 162 -34.82 -2.46 -24.21
CA GLU A 162 -35.83 -1.90 -23.31
C GLU A 162 -35.32 -1.72 -21.86
N ASP A 163 -34.54 -2.66 -21.33
CA ASP A 163 -34.06 -2.64 -19.95
C ASP A 163 -32.90 -1.65 -19.76
N LEU A 164 -32.05 -1.51 -20.79
CA LEU A 164 -31.04 -0.45 -20.89
C LEU A 164 -31.67 0.96 -20.94
N ASN A 165 -32.80 1.10 -21.63
CA ASN A 165 -33.55 2.34 -21.67
C ASN A 165 -34.24 2.63 -20.33
N LEU A 166 -34.67 1.60 -19.60
CA LEU A 166 -35.26 1.74 -18.27
C LEU A 166 -34.23 2.18 -17.23
N TYR A 167 -33.01 1.63 -17.27
CA TYR A 167 -31.89 2.06 -16.42
C TYR A 167 -31.43 3.48 -16.76
N GLN A 168 -31.30 3.82 -18.05
CA GLN A 168 -30.95 5.18 -18.48
C GLN A 168 -32.02 6.20 -18.07
N LYS A 169 -33.30 5.82 -18.14
CA LYS A 169 -34.42 6.63 -17.67
C LYS A 169 -34.41 6.77 -16.15
N ALA A 170 -34.16 5.70 -15.40
CA ALA A 170 -34.04 5.75 -13.95
C ALA A 170 -32.85 6.63 -13.50
N LYS A 171 -31.72 6.56 -14.21
CA LYS A 171 -30.54 7.40 -13.98
C LYS A 171 -30.82 8.87 -14.33
N SER A 172 -31.54 9.15 -15.42
CA SER A 172 -31.94 10.52 -15.76
C SER A 172 -32.95 11.08 -14.75
N ASP A 173 -33.90 10.27 -14.30
CA ASP A 173 -34.92 10.68 -13.33
C ASP A 173 -34.29 10.94 -11.95
N PHE A 174 -33.25 10.18 -11.59
CA PHE A 174 -32.43 10.40 -10.39
C PHE A 174 -31.55 11.65 -10.49
N GLU A 175 -30.89 11.89 -11.63
CA GLU A 175 -30.12 13.11 -11.88
C GLU A 175 -31.00 14.38 -11.94
N ILE A 176 -32.24 14.25 -12.42
CA ILE A 176 -33.26 15.33 -12.41
C ILE A 176 -33.74 15.60 -10.98
N ALA A 177 -33.91 14.57 -10.15
CA ALA A 177 -34.27 14.71 -8.75
C ALA A 177 -33.16 15.42 -7.92
N GLN A 178 -31.88 15.24 -8.28
CA GLN A 178 -30.77 15.95 -7.63
C GLN A 178 -30.63 17.42 -8.05
N LYS A 179 -31.06 17.79 -9.27
CA LYS A 179 -30.96 19.18 -9.78
C LYS A 179 -31.98 20.16 -9.20
N GLN A 180 -32.98 19.69 -8.45
CA GLN A 180 -34.01 20.56 -7.86
C GLN A 180 -33.69 21.05 -6.44
N ASN A 181 -32.57 20.63 -5.82
CA ASN A 181 -32.22 20.97 -4.43
C ASN A 181 -30.88 21.70 -4.25
N ASN A 182 -30.50 22.62 -5.14
CA ASN A 182 -29.60 23.73 -4.74
C ASN A 182 -29.61 24.90 -5.75
N PRO A 183 -29.89 26.15 -5.34
CA PRO A 183 -29.85 27.32 -6.20
C PRO A 183 -28.42 27.90 -6.38
N GLN A 184 -28.20 28.45 -7.58
CA GLN A 184 -27.02 29.21 -8.08
C GLN A 184 -25.77 28.35 -8.37
N GLY A 185 -25.44 28.03 -9.63
CA GLY A 185 -25.12 28.94 -10.74
C GLY A 185 -23.60 29.15 -10.74
N GLN A 186 -22.79 28.68 -11.69
CA GLN A 186 -22.74 29.03 -13.12
C GLN A 186 -22.00 27.91 -13.91
N ASP A 187 -22.63 27.34 -14.94
CA ASP A 187 -22.36 27.53 -16.39
C ASP A 187 -20.97 27.05 -16.86
N LYS A 188 -20.89 25.81 -17.40
CA LYS A 188 -20.86 25.47 -18.86
C LYS A 188 -19.59 26.01 -19.55
N LYS A 189 -18.78 25.20 -20.23
CA LYS A 189 -19.12 24.46 -21.47
C LYS A 189 -17.85 23.84 -22.08
N SER A 190 -18.02 22.75 -22.83
CA SER A 190 -17.14 22.25 -23.92
C SER A 190 -15.97 21.35 -23.48
N LEU A 191 -16.16 20.03 -23.40
CA LEU A 191 -16.28 19.04 -24.49
C LEU A 191 -14.91 18.49 -24.94
N ALA A 192 -14.75 17.21 -24.62
CA ALA A 192 -13.93 16.20 -25.28
C ALA A 192 -12.42 16.41 -25.31
N LYS A 193 -11.70 15.40 -24.80
CA LYS A 193 -10.93 14.43 -25.60
C LYS A 193 -9.69 14.00 -24.84
N ASN A 194 -9.71 12.70 -24.50
CA ASN A 194 -8.66 11.68 -24.56
C ASN A 194 -7.19 12.02 -24.23
N ASP A 195 -6.58 10.95 -23.72
CA ASP A 195 -5.15 10.71 -23.57
C ASP A 195 -4.48 11.49 -22.45
N SER A 196 -3.94 10.74 -21.48
CA SER A 196 -2.50 10.55 -21.48
C SER A 196 -2.11 9.39 -20.58
N THR A 197 -1.76 8.27 -21.23
CA THR A 197 -0.44 7.67 -21.01
C THR A 197 0.58 8.81 -20.97
N SER A 198 0.96 9.30 -19.78
CA SER A 198 2.24 9.94 -19.49
C SER A 198 2.17 10.51 -18.08
N TYR A 199 2.89 9.91 -17.14
CA TYR A 199 3.12 10.50 -15.83
C TYR A 199 3.50 11.99 -15.96
N ALA A 200 2.87 12.78 -15.08
CA ALA A 200 2.94 14.23 -14.87
C ALA A 200 2.10 15.09 -15.83
N ASN A 201 1.32 16.04 -15.34
CA ASN A 201 1.59 17.01 -14.28
C ASN A 201 0.32 17.30 -13.45
N GLU A 202 0.45 18.14 -12.43
CA GLU A 202 -0.57 18.55 -11.46
C GLU A 202 -0.84 17.51 -10.37
N VAL A 203 -0.10 17.64 -9.26
CA VAL A 203 -0.54 17.11 -7.97
C VAL A 203 -1.18 18.29 -7.24
N ASP A 204 -2.50 18.23 -7.06
CA ASP A 204 -3.25 19.24 -6.30
C ASP A 204 -3.06 19.00 -4.79
N LEU A 205 -2.24 19.85 -4.17
CA LEU A 205 -2.07 19.85 -2.72
C LEU A 205 -3.04 20.87 -2.10
N PRO A 206 -3.85 20.49 -1.09
CA PRO A 206 -4.93 21.31 -0.54
C PRO A 206 -4.47 22.63 0.09
N PHE A 207 -3.15 22.81 0.29
CA PHE A 207 -2.54 24.04 0.81
C PHE A 207 -1.63 24.77 -0.18
N PHE A 208 -1.14 24.12 -1.24
CA PHE A 208 -0.08 24.68 -2.10
C PHE A 208 -0.52 24.95 -3.55
N GLY A 209 -1.74 24.57 -3.93
CA GLY A 209 -2.27 24.77 -5.28
C GLY A 209 -1.57 23.90 -6.33
N GLN A 210 -1.86 24.13 -7.61
CA GLN A 210 -1.37 23.34 -8.75
C GLN A 210 0.16 23.41 -8.87
N ILE A 211 0.86 22.35 -8.48
CA ILE A 211 2.32 22.25 -8.64
C ILE A 211 2.64 21.30 -9.80
N ASN A 212 3.30 21.84 -10.83
CA ASN A 212 3.73 21.07 -11.99
C ASN A 212 4.95 20.20 -11.64
N ALA A 213 4.76 18.89 -11.51
CA ALA A 213 5.81 17.95 -11.16
C ALA A 213 6.96 17.89 -12.21
N LYS A 214 6.73 18.25 -13.49
CA LYS A 214 7.79 18.33 -14.53
C LYS A 214 8.67 19.59 -14.43
N THR A 215 8.26 20.64 -13.72
CA THR A 215 9.06 21.88 -13.60
C THR A 215 9.90 21.92 -12.32
N LEU A 216 9.67 20.98 -11.40
CA LEU A 216 10.55 20.75 -10.27
C LEU A 216 11.83 20.09 -10.77
N SER A 217 12.91 20.86 -10.84
CA SER A 217 14.22 20.31 -11.15
C SER A 217 14.58 19.23 -10.12
N LEU A 218 15.12 18.09 -10.57
CA LEU A 218 15.56 16.99 -9.71
C LEU A 218 16.40 17.46 -8.50
N PRO A 219 17.28 18.48 -8.61
CA PRO A 219 17.98 19.03 -7.45
C PRO A 219 17.05 19.63 -6.39
N ILE A 220 15.99 20.34 -6.79
CA ILE A 220 15.04 20.97 -5.86
C ILE A 220 14.22 19.90 -5.15
N LEU A 221 13.82 18.85 -5.86
CA LEU A 221 13.12 17.72 -5.26
C LEU A 221 14.01 16.97 -4.25
N SER A 222 15.29 16.74 -4.60
CA SER A 222 16.26 16.13 -3.68
C SER A 222 16.50 17.00 -2.44
N ILE A 223 16.55 18.33 -2.58
CA ILE A 223 16.67 19.26 -1.45
C ILE A 223 15.44 19.19 -0.55
N LEU A 224 14.23 19.15 -1.14
CA LEU A 224 12.98 19.05 -0.37
C LEU A 224 12.87 17.72 0.37
N LEU A 225 13.17 16.59 -0.28
CA LEU A 225 13.17 15.28 0.36
C LEU A 225 14.22 15.18 1.47
N GLY A 226 15.42 15.71 1.24
CA GLY A 226 16.46 15.80 2.28
C GLY A 226 16.07 16.69 3.46
N PHE A 227 15.28 17.74 3.22
CA PHE A 227 14.75 18.59 4.29
C PHE A 227 13.65 17.86 5.10
N VAL A 228 12.74 17.15 4.43
CA VAL A 228 11.70 16.35 5.10
C VAL A 228 12.33 15.25 5.95
N ASP A 229 13.34 14.55 5.43
CA ASP A 229 14.07 13.53 6.19
C ASP A 229 14.94 14.15 7.31
N GLY A 230 15.44 15.37 7.10
CA GLY A 230 16.13 16.16 8.14
C GLY A 230 15.23 16.61 9.29
N LEU A 231 13.90 16.66 9.08
CA LEU A 231 12.90 16.91 10.12
C LEU A 231 12.41 15.64 10.82
N ASN A 232 13.11 14.51 10.64
CA ASN A 232 12.85 13.28 11.38
C ASN A 232 13.16 13.49 12.89
N PRO A 233 12.24 13.13 13.80
CA PRO A 233 12.46 13.27 15.24
C PRO A 233 13.76 12.60 15.71
N CYS A 234 14.14 11.46 15.13
CA CYS A 234 15.39 10.77 15.44
C CYS A 234 16.64 11.59 15.06
N ALA A 235 16.63 12.20 13.85
CA ALA A 235 17.71 13.04 13.37
C ALA A 235 17.85 14.32 14.22
N MET A 236 16.71 14.89 14.66
CA MET A 236 16.69 16.07 15.51
C MET A 236 17.38 15.83 16.87
N TRP A 237 17.09 14.69 17.53
CA TRP A 237 17.72 14.36 18.82
C TRP A 237 19.24 14.14 18.70
N ALA A 238 19.68 13.47 17.64
CA ALA A 238 21.11 13.28 17.36
C ALA A 238 21.83 14.62 17.11
N LEU A 239 21.18 15.54 16.40
CA LEU A 239 21.73 16.87 16.14
C LEU A 239 21.86 17.69 17.43
N LEU A 240 20.84 17.67 18.30
CA LEU A 240 20.90 18.39 19.59
C LEU A 240 22.02 17.84 20.48
N PHE A 241 22.20 16.52 20.49
CA PHE A 241 23.31 15.88 21.20
C PHE A 241 24.67 16.35 20.66
N LEU A 242 24.84 16.38 19.33
CA LEU A 242 26.06 16.88 18.69
C LEU A 242 26.33 18.35 19.05
N ILE A 243 25.31 19.21 18.94
CA ILE A 243 25.45 20.64 19.26
C ILE A 243 25.84 20.83 20.73
N SER A 244 25.20 20.11 21.66
CA SER A 244 25.52 20.16 23.09
C SER A 244 26.99 19.78 23.36
N LEU A 245 27.48 18.72 22.71
CA LEU A 245 28.87 18.28 22.80
C LEU A 245 29.85 19.34 22.26
N LEU A 246 29.49 20.01 21.16
CA LEU A 246 30.34 21.01 20.51
C LEU A 246 30.35 22.37 21.23
N LEU A 247 29.23 22.79 21.84
CA LEU A 247 29.12 24.09 22.54
C LEU A 247 30.08 24.20 23.74
N GLY A 248 30.42 23.09 24.40
CA GLY A 248 31.38 23.05 25.51
C GLY A 248 32.85 23.13 25.09
N MET A 249 33.16 23.18 23.80
CA MET A 249 34.52 22.96 23.29
C MET A 249 35.21 24.25 22.82
N GLN A 250 36.25 24.69 23.53
CA GLN A 250 37.01 25.90 23.17
C GLN A 250 37.88 25.73 21.91
N ASN A 251 38.27 24.50 21.57
CA ASN A 251 39.23 24.21 20.50
C ASN A 251 38.54 24.02 19.14
N ARG A 252 38.62 25.05 18.27
CA ARG A 252 38.03 25.03 16.91
C ARG A 252 38.47 23.82 16.07
N LYS A 253 39.73 23.42 16.13
CA LYS A 253 40.22 22.24 15.38
C LYS A 253 39.51 20.95 15.79
N ARG A 254 39.29 20.74 17.10
CA ARG A 254 38.58 19.56 17.61
C ARG A 254 37.10 19.60 17.26
N MET A 255 36.50 20.79 17.27
CA MET A 255 35.11 21.00 16.84
C MET A 255 34.89 20.58 15.37
N TRP A 256 35.76 21.00 14.45
CA TRP A 256 35.69 20.59 13.04
C TRP A 256 35.94 19.10 12.82
N ILE A 257 36.88 18.50 13.57
CA ILE A 257 37.16 17.06 13.47
C ILE A 257 35.97 16.22 13.92
N LEU A 258 35.37 16.55 15.07
CA LEU A 258 34.26 15.77 15.64
C LEU A 258 32.97 15.96 14.84
N GLY A 259 32.63 17.21 14.48
CA GLY A 259 31.48 17.48 13.61
C GLY A 259 31.65 16.86 12.22
N GLY A 260 32.85 16.97 11.64
CA GLY A 260 33.18 16.36 10.36
C GLY A 260 33.10 14.83 10.39
N ALA A 261 33.65 14.19 11.42
CA ALA A 261 33.59 12.73 11.58
C ALA A 261 32.14 12.23 11.73
N PHE A 262 31.30 12.96 12.46
CA PHE A 262 29.87 12.64 12.58
C PHE A 262 29.17 12.72 11.22
N ILE A 263 29.30 13.83 10.50
CA ILE A 263 28.66 14.03 9.18
C ILE A 263 29.15 12.98 8.18
N LEU A 264 30.46 12.73 8.13
CA LEU A 264 31.05 11.76 7.21
C LEU A 264 30.57 10.33 7.49
N THR A 265 30.49 9.94 8.76
CA THR A 265 30.03 8.59 9.15
C THR A 265 28.54 8.43 8.83
N SER A 266 27.70 9.40 9.16
CA SER A 266 26.27 9.37 8.84
C SER A 266 26.03 9.30 7.33
N GLY A 267 26.76 10.09 6.54
CA GLY A 267 26.69 10.05 5.08
C GLY A 267 27.15 8.72 4.49
N LEU A 268 28.23 8.14 5.04
CA LEU A 268 28.72 6.82 4.63
C LEU A 268 27.66 5.73 4.89
N VAL A 269 27.07 5.72 6.09
CA VAL A 269 26.04 4.74 6.45
C VAL A 269 24.81 4.88 5.55
N TYR A 270 24.34 6.11 5.30
CA TYR A 270 23.23 6.36 4.38
C TYR A 270 23.56 5.89 2.95
N PHE A 271 24.78 6.18 2.47
CA PHE A 271 25.23 5.71 1.16
C PHE A 271 25.24 4.18 1.09
N LEU A 272 25.74 3.49 2.12
CA LEU A 272 25.74 2.03 2.17
C LEU A 272 24.33 1.44 2.17
N PHE A 273 23.38 2.06 2.86
CA PHE A 273 21.98 1.63 2.83
C PHE A 273 21.30 1.82 1.46
N MET A 274 21.65 2.88 0.73
CA MET A 274 21.13 3.12 -0.62
C MET A 274 21.85 2.30 -1.70
N ALA A 275 23.05 1.78 -1.40
CA ALA A 275 23.87 1.02 -2.33
C ALA A 275 23.71 -0.51 -2.20
N ALA A 276 23.15 -0.99 -1.08
CA ALA A 276 22.82 -2.39 -0.83
C ALA A 276 21.40 -2.70 -1.32
#